data_AF-A0A4R3M2J3-F1
#
_entry.id   AF-A0A4R3M2J3-F1
#
_cell.length_a   1.000
_cell.length_b   1.000
_cell.length_c   1.000
_cell.angle_alpha   90.00
_cell.angle_beta   90.00
_cell.angle_gamma   90.00
#
_symmetry.space_group_name_H-M   'P 1'
#
loop_
_entity.id
_entity.type
_entity.pdbx_description
1 polymer ?
#
loop_
_entity_poly.entity_id
_entity_poly.type
_entity_poly.pdbx_seq_one_letter_code
_entity_poly.pdbx_strand_id
1 'polypeptide(L)'
;MLFAAWACAWILTSPARASGPGADDLAVDQMSVRELMRLDAEQALAQTRARVAGQNNSRAAQGVVSKAAHGGTAPRLVAIYGVGKKLLAEVLVGSQPHVYMRGQALPVGAKPGAAVPMLRGITGSCVQLERHDETHTLCLHPSLWAGG
;
A
#
# COMPACT_ATOMS: atom_id res chain seq x y z
N MET A 1 -66.54 -3.74 23.58
CA MET A 1 -67.38 -3.47 22.39
C MET A 1 -66.80 -2.22 21.73
N LEU A 2 -66.33 -2.16 20.48
CA LEU A 2 -66.61 -2.89 19.26
C LEU A 2 -65.31 -3.18 18.47
N PHE A 3 -65.24 -4.37 17.88
CA PHE A 3 -64.36 -4.70 16.76
C PHE A 3 -64.87 -3.98 15.50
N ALA A 4 -63.98 -3.35 14.74
CA ALA A 4 -64.26 -2.95 13.36
C ALA A 4 -63.25 -3.65 12.45
N ALA A 5 -63.74 -4.72 11.83
CA ALA A 5 -63.08 -5.45 10.77
C ALA A 5 -62.90 -4.56 9.54
N TRP A 6 -61.74 -4.64 8.89
CA TRP A 6 -61.65 -4.31 7.48
C TRP A 6 -60.79 -5.33 6.75
N ALA A 7 -61.49 -6.17 6.01
CA ALA A 7 -60.95 -7.05 5.00
C ALA A 7 -60.56 -6.22 3.78
N CYS A 8 -59.33 -6.37 3.29
CA CYS A 8 -58.99 -6.02 1.93
C CYS A 8 -58.16 -7.14 1.32
N ALA A 9 -58.88 -7.95 0.55
CA ALA A 9 -58.52 -8.50 -0.76
C ALA A 9 -57.07 -9.01 -0.94
N TRP A 10 -56.96 -10.34 -0.96
CA TRP A 10 -55.85 -11.04 -1.59
C TRP A 10 -55.89 -10.79 -3.09
N ILE A 11 -55.04 -9.89 -3.59
CA ILE A 11 -54.72 -9.83 -5.01
C ILE A 11 -53.61 -10.84 -5.26
N LEU A 12 -53.97 -12.03 -5.74
CA LEU A 12 -53.01 -12.91 -6.43
C LEU A 12 -52.53 -12.18 -7.68
N THR A 13 -51.41 -11.48 -7.56
CA THR A 13 -50.69 -10.94 -8.71
C THR A 13 -49.72 -12.01 -9.19
N SER A 14 -50.10 -12.76 -10.22
CA SER A 14 -49.15 -13.59 -10.97
C SER A 14 -48.18 -12.67 -11.71
N PRO A 15 -46.85 -12.77 -11.49
CA PRO A 15 -45.92 -12.06 -12.36
C PRO A 15 -45.90 -12.81 -13.69
N ALA A 16 -46.45 -12.18 -14.73
CA ALA A 16 -46.12 -12.54 -16.10
C ALA A 16 -44.60 -12.41 -16.26
N ARG A 17 -43.92 -13.54 -16.48
CA ARG A 17 -42.48 -13.58 -16.74
C ARG A 17 -42.25 -13.05 -18.15
N ALA A 18 -42.12 -11.73 -18.27
CA ALA A 18 -41.62 -11.10 -19.48
C ALA A 18 -40.13 -11.43 -19.59
N SER A 19 -39.77 -12.40 -20.43
CA SER A 19 -38.39 -12.61 -20.84
C SER A 19 -37.98 -11.45 -21.75
N GLY A 20 -37.45 -10.39 -21.14
CA GLY A 20 -36.93 -9.22 -21.85
C GLY A 20 -35.54 -9.48 -22.45
N PRO A 21 -35.14 -8.70 -23.47
CA PRO A 21 -33.88 -8.86 -24.23
C PRO A 21 -32.59 -8.61 -23.42
N GLY A 22 -32.66 -8.36 -22.12
CA GLY A 22 -31.50 -8.08 -21.27
C GLY A 22 -30.75 -9.33 -20.77
N ALA A 23 -31.31 -10.54 -20.91
CA ALA A 23 -30.63 -11.75 -20.47
C ALA A 23 -29.41 -12.11 -21.34
N ASP A 24 -29.47 -11.81 -22.65
CA ASP A 24 -28.37 -12.06 -23.58
C ASP A 24 -27.23 -11.05 -23.39
N ASP A 25 -27.56 -9.78 -23.15
CA ASP A 25 -26.57 -8.72 -22.92
C ASP A 25 -25.76 -8.96 -21.63
N LEU A 26 -26.43 -9.40 -20.57
CA LEU A 26 -25.77 -9.82 -19.32
C LEU A 26 -24.89 -11.06 -19.51
N ALA A 27 -25.28 -12.00 -20.38
CA ALA A 27 -24.49 -13.19 -20.66
C ALA A 27 -23.22 -12.83 -21.47
N VAL A 28 -23.33 -11.92 -22.44
CA VAL A 28 -22.19 -11.39 -23.21
C VAL A 28 -21.25 -10.59 -22.30
N ASP A 29 -21.78 -9.75 -21.42
CA ASP A 29 -20.98 -8.99 -20.46
C ASP A 29 -20.25 -9.91 -19.48
N GLN A 30 -20.91 -10.96 -18.96
CA GLN A 30 -20.28 -11.98 -18.12
C GLN A 30 -19.17 -12.76 -18.83
N MET A 31 -19.35 -13.06 -20.13
CA MET A 31 -18.30 -13.66 -20.94
C MET A 31 -17.09 -12.73 -21.10
N SER A 32 -17.34 -11.44 -21.30
CA SER A 32 -16.28 -10.42 -21.42
C SER A 32 -15.48 -10.28 -20.12
N VAL A 33 -16.17 -10.23 -18.97
CA VAL A 33 -15.55 -10.14 -17.65
C VAL A 33 -14.74 -11.41 -17.35
N ARG A 34 -15.27 -12.58 -17.70
CA ARG A 34 -14.55 -13.85 -17.52
C ARG A 34 -13.24 -13.88 -18.33
N GLU A 35 -13.28 -13.38 -19.57
CA GLU A 35 -12.08 -13.35 -20.42
C GLU A 35 -11.05 -12.33 -19.90
N LEU A 36 -11.50 -11.15 -19.47
CA LEU A 36 -10.63 -10.16 -18.86
C LEU A 36 -9.95 -10.69 -17.58
N MET A 37 -10.71 -11.34 -16.69
CA MET A 37 -10.17 -11.95 -15.48
C MET A 37 -9.15 -13.05 -15.78
N ARG A 38 -9.36 -13.81 -16.87
CA ARG A 38 -8.42 -14.84 -17.30
C ARG A 38 -7.09 -14.23 -17.75
N LEU A 39 -7.14 -13.17 -18.55
CA LEU A 39 -5.94 -12.46 -18.99
C LEU A 39 -5.18 -11.83 -17.81
N ASP A 40 -5.90 -11.22 -16.86
CA ASP A 40 -5.29 -10.64 -15.66
C ASP A 40 -4.59 -11.71 -14.80
N ALA A 41 -5.24 -12.85 -14.60
CA ALA A 41 -4.66 -13.99 -13.89
C ALA A 41 -3.39 -14.52 -14.59
N GLU A 42 -3.41 -14.63 -15.92
CA GLU A 42 -2.24 -15.05 -16.70
C GLU A 42 -1.07 -14.06 -16.58
N GLN A 43 -1.35 -12.75 -16.60
CA GLN A 43 -0.34 -11.72 -16.39
C GLN A 43 0.26 -11.75 -14.98
N ALA A 44 -0.58 -11.82 -13.94
CA ALA A 44 -0.13 -11.90 -12.57
C ALA A 44 0.77 -13.14 -12.32
N LEU A 45 0.41 -14.26 -12.94
CA LEU A 45 1.18 -15.50 -12.84
C LEU A 45 2.51 -15.41 -13.62
N ALA A 46 2.52 -14.78 -14.79
CA ALA A 46 3.74 -14.50 -15.55
C ALA A 46 4.69 -13.58 -14.76
N GLN A 47 4.19 -12.51 -14.14
CA GLN A 47 4.97 -11.62 -13.29
C GLN A 47 5.57 -12.35 -12.09
N THR A 48 4.80 -13.24 -11.45
CA THR A 48 5.28 -14.03 -10.31
C THR A 48 6.40 -14.99 -10.74
N ARG A 49 6.22 -15.68 -11.88
CA ARG A 49 7.27 -16.54 -12.45
C ARG A 49 8.53 -15.75 -12.80
N ALA A 50 8.38 -14.58 -13.41
CA ALA A 50 9.50 -13.71 -13.75
C ALA A 50 10.26 -13.24 -12.50
N ARG A 51 9.56 -12.89 -11.42
CA ARG A 51 10.19 -12.56 -10.13
C ARG A 51 10.95 -13.75 -9.54
N VAL A 52 10.38 -14.95 -9.56
CA VAL A 52 11.05 -16.15 -9.04
C VAL A 52 12.28 -16.53 -9.88
N ALA A 53 12.16 -16.52 -11.21
CA ALA A 53 13.27 -16.78 -12.12
C ALA A 53 14.36 -15.69 -11.99
N GLY A 54 13.95 -14.44 -11.87
CA GLY A 54 14.83 -13.30 -11.61
C GLY A 54 15.52 -13.37 -10.26
N GLN A 55 14.89 -13.91 -9.21
CA GLN A 55 15.51 -14.12 -7.89
C GLN A 55 16.60 -15.20 -7.92
N ASN A 56 16.40 -16.27 -8.70
CA ASN A 56 17.44 -17.29 -8.90
C ASN A 56 18.65 -16.74 -9.69
N ASN A 57 18.43 -15.82 -10.64
CA ASN A 57 19.51 -15.19 -11.40
C ASN A 57 20.17 -14.01 -10.66
N SER A 58 19.40 -13.27 -9.86
CA SER A 58 19.91 -12.13 -9.07
C SER A 58 20.65 -12.54 -7.80
N ARG A 59 20.59 -13.80 -7.36
CA ARG A 59 21.58 -14.31 -6.40
C ARG A 59 23.02 -14.29 -6.96
N ALA A 60 23.18 -14.30 -8.29
CA ALA A 60 24.47 -14.11 -8.96
C ALA A 60 24.72 -12.65 -9.42
N ALA A 61 23.69 -11.80 -9.49
CA ALA A 61 23.77 -10.43 -10.02
C ALA A 61 23.42 -9.31 -9.00
N GLN A 62 23.21 -9.63 -7.72
CA GLN A 62 22.94 -8.66 -6.62
C GLN A 62 24.13 -7.73 -6.29
N GLY A 63 25.18 -7.71 -7.11
CA GLY A 63 26.27 -6.75 -7.02
C GLY A 63 26.03 -5.39 -7.70
N VAL A 64 24.93 -5.17 -8.45
CA VAL A 64 24.88 -4.00 -9.36
C VAL A 64 23.53 -3.28 -9.45
N VAL A 65 22.89 -2.94 -8.32
CA VAL A 65 22.01 -1.74 -8.23
C VAL A 65 22.11 -1.14 -6.83
N SER A 66 23.25 -0.50 -6.53
CA SER A 66 23.37 0.51 -5.47
C SER A 66 24.65 1.31 -5.71
N LYS A 67 24.62 2.19 -6.71
CA LYS A 67 25.53 3.34 -6.71
C LYS A 67 24.90 4.43 -5.83
N ALA A 68 24.81 4.14 -4.54
CA ALA A 68 24.75 5.12 -3.47
C ALA A 68 25.98 4.81 -2.61
N ALA A 69 27.07 5.49 -2.93
CA ALA A 69 28.30 5.45 -2.18
C ALA A 69 28.00 5.80 -0.72
N HIS A 70 28.17 4.84 0.18
CA HIS A 70 28.98 4.85 1.41
C HIS A 70 28.59 3.61 2.21
N GLY A 71 29.53 2.69 2.33
CA GLY A 71 29.32 1.35 2.88
C GLY A 71 28.80 1.38 4.32
N GLY A 72 27.81 0.51 4.58
CA GLY A 72 27.40 0.04 5.89
C GLY A 72 26.92 1.10 6.87
N THR A 73 25.65 1.03 7.29
CA THR A 73 25.04 1.78 8.42
C THR A 73 24.47 3.17 8.14
N ALA A 74 24.50 3.66 6.89
CA ALA A 74 23.80 4.92 6.56
C ALA A 74 22.27 4.77 6.71
N PRO A 75 21.59 5.73 7.36
CA PRO A 75 20.13 5.66 7.54
C PRO A 75 19.41 5.84 6.20
N ARG A 76 18.35 5.06 5.97
CA ARG A 76 17.55 5.10 4.73
C ARG A 76 16.08 5.30 5.05
N LEU A 77 15.46 6.27 4.39
CA LEU A 77 14.02 6.46 4.47
C LEU A 77 13.29 5.40 3.63
N VAL A 78 12.34 4.70 4.26
CA VAL A 78 11.55 3.63 3.65
C VAL A 78 10.17 4.15 3.25
N ALA A 79 9.50 4.86 4.14
CA ALA A 79 8.14 5.35 3.93
C ALA A 79 7.85 6.61 4.78
N ILE A 80 6.90 7.41 4.30
CA ILE A 80 6.23 8.47 5.07
C ILE A 80 4.74 8.21 4.96
N TYR A 81 4.02 8.23 6.08
CA TYR A 81 2.59 7.97 6.12
C TYR A 81 1.88 8.81 7.18
N GLY A 82 0.55 8.89 7.07
CA GLY A 82 -0.28 9.75 7.91
C GLY A 82 -0.37 11.19 7.39
N VAL A 83 -1.10 12.04 8.14
CA VAL A 83 -1.39 13.41 7.75
C VAL A 83 -1.41 14.33 8.97
N GLY A 84 -1.16 15.63 8.74
CA GLY A 84 -1.19 16.63 9.80
C GLY A 84 -0.32 16.22 10.99
N LYS A 85 -0.80 16.44 12.22
CA LYS A 85 -0.02 16.19 13.45
C LYS A 85 0.41 14.73 13.65
N LYS A 86 -0.23 13.78 12.97
CA LYS A 86 0.08 12.34 13.04
C LYS A 86 0.85 11.88 11.79
N LEU A 87 1.83 12.67 11.35
CA LEU A 87 2.73 12.30 10.27
C LEU A 87 3.87 11.44 10.84
N LEU A 88 4.08 10.27 10.24
CA LEU A 88 5.10 9.31 10.64
C LEU A 88 6.06 9.03 9.50
N ALA A 89 7.28 8.67 9.83
CA ALA A 89 8.29 8.22 8.89
C ALA A 89 8.97 6.96 9.39
N GLU A 90 9.16 5.99 8.50
CA GLU A 90 9.91 4.77 8.77
C GLU A 90 11.31 4.89 8.17
N VAL A 91 12.31 4.83 9.05
CA VAL A 91 13.73 4.93 8.68
C VAL A 91 14.43 3.65 9.10
N LEU A 92 15.12 3.04 8.15
CA LEU A 92 15.99 1.90 8.40
C LEU A 92 17.39 2.39 8.79
N VAL A 93 17.86 2.01 9.97
CA VAL A 93 19.25 2.25 10.40
C VAL A 93 19.95 0.90 10.48
N GLY A 94 20.85 0.63 9.54
CA GLY A 94 21.36 -0.73 9.34
C GLY A 94 20.24 -1.67 8.88
N SER A 95 19.83 -2.61 9.73
CA SER A 95 18.73 -3.55 9.49
C SER A 95 17.52 -3.33 10.40
N GLN A 96 17.56 -2.32 11.28
CA GLN A 96 16.49 -2.06 12.25
C GLN A 96 15.57 -0.94 11.76
N PRO A 97 14.25 -1.21 11.66
CA PRO A 97 13.29 -0.16 11.34
C PRO A 97 13.02 0.69 12.58
N HIS A 98 13.07 2.00 12.41
CA HIS A 98 12.72 2.99 13.41
C HIS A 98 11.59 3.88 12.88
N VAL A 99 10.53 4.01 13.67
CA VAL A 99 9.39 4.85 13.32
C VAL A 99 9.51 6.17 14.06
N TYR A 100 9.55 7.27 13.32
CA TYR A 100 9.59 8.63 13.86
C TYR A 100 8.23 9.29 13.68
N MET A 101 7.80 10.07 14.68
CA MET A 101 6.56 10.84 14.62
C MET A 101 6.87 12.33 14.66
N ARG A 102 6.19 13.12 13.83
CA ARG A 102 6.39 14.57 13.78
C ARG A 102 6.18 15.21 15.15
N GLY A 103 7.16 16.03 15.56
CA GLY A 103 7.17 16.70 16.86
C GLY A 103 7.76 15.87 18.00
N GLN A 104 8.18 14.63 17.74
CA GLN A 104 8.91 13.79 18.70
C GLN A 104 10.34 13.59 18.20
N ALA A 105 11.33 13.95 19.01
CA ALA A 105 12.73 13.85 18.64
C ALA A 105 13.23 12.39 18.57
N LEU A 106 12.70 11.51 19.41
CA LEU A 106 13.08 10.09 19.44
C LEU A 106 12.08 9.24 18.65
N PRO A 107 12.52 8.07 18.13
CA PRO A 107 11.59 7.15 17.51
C PRO A 107 10.60 6.59 18.54
N VAL A 108 9.41 6.24 18.05
CA VAL A 108 8.32 5.69 18.85
C VAL A 108 8.79 4.42 19.56
N GLY A 109 8.60 4.36 20.88
CA GLY A 109 9.02 3.24 21.72
C GLY A 109 10.51 3.24 22.10
N ALA A 110 11.30 4.23 21.67
CA ALA A 110 12.69 4.35 22.10
C ALA A 110 12.79 4.81 23.56
N LYS A 111 13.79 4.27 24.26
CA LYS A 111 14.14 4.74 25.61
C LYS A 111 14.94 6.05 25.54
N PRO A 112 14.80 6.94 26.53
CA PRO A 112 15.66 8.12 26.65
C PRO A 112 17.14 7.70 26.65
N GLY A 113 17.98 8.41 25.91
CA GLY A 113 19.42 8.11 25.80
C GLY A 113 19.80 6.99 24.82
N ALA A 114 18.87 6.48 24.02
CA ALA A 114 19.20 5.57 22.93
C ALA A 114 20.13 6.26 21.91
N ALA A 115 21.17 5.56 21.44
CA ALA A 115 22.13 6.03 20.44
C ALA A 115 21.55 6.07 19.00
N VAL A 116 20.30 6.52 18.87
CA VAL A 116 19.57 6.64 17.62
C VAL A 116 19.55 8.10 17.15
N PRO A 117 19.50 8.36 15.83
CA PRO A 117 19.37 9.71 15.30
C PRO A 117 18.12 10.42 15.85
N MET A 118 18.21 11.73 16.04
CA MET A 118 17.10 12.56 16.51
C MET A 118 16.35 13.17 15.33
N LEU A 119 15.03 13.18 15.39
CA LEU A 119 14.19 13.83 14.40
C LEU A 119 14.20 15.35 14.58
N ARG A 120 14.52 16.07 13.51
CA ARG A 120 14.36 17.54 13.43
C ARG A 120 13.09 17.95 12.72
N GLY A 121 12.68 17.20 11.69
CA GLY A 121 11.45 17.50 10.97
C GLY A 121 11.07 16.43 9.96
N ILE A 122 9.78 16.39 9.62
CA ILE A 122 9.23 15.59 8.53
C ILE A 122 8.49 16.55 7.59
N THR A 123 8.93 16.61 6.34
CA THR A 123 8.23 17.26 5.23
C THR A 123 7.55 16.20 4.37
N GLY A 124 6.69 16.61 3.44
CA GLY A 124 5.85 15.66 2.68
C GLY A 124 6.61 14.51 1.99
N SER A 125 7.85 14.75 1.56
CA SER A 125 8.68 13.75 0.88
C SER A 125 10.04 13.49 1.55
N CYS A 126 10.40 14.23 2.61
CA CYS A 126 11.72 14.13 3.22
C CYS A 126 11.67 14.14 4.76
N VAL A 127 12.69 13.56 5.36
CA VAL A 127 12.91 13.50 6.80
C VAL A 127 14.28 14.08 7.11
N GLN A 128 14.34 14.94 8.12
CA GLN A 128 15.59 15.51 8.63
C GLN A 128 15.91 14.84 9.97
N LEU A 129 17.05 14.16 10.00
CA LEU A 129 17.60 13.50 11.18
C LEU A 129 18.89 14.20 11.58
N GLU A 130 19.20 14.22 12.86
CA GLU A 130 20.48 14.70 13.37
C GLU A 130 21.18 13.62 14.18
N ARG A 131 22.48 13.50 13.98
CA ARG A 131 23.34 12.61 14.74
C ARG A 131 24.71 13.26 14.90
N HIS A 132 25.20 13.38 16.13
CA HIS A 132 26.52 13.96 16.42
C HIS A 132 26.77 15.31 15.72
N ASP A 133 25.82 16.25 15.84
CA ASP A 133 25.82 17.57 15.15
C ASP A 133 25.73 17.53 13.61
N GLU A 134 25.64 16.36 12.99
CA GLU A 134 25.43 16.24 11.55
C GLU A 134 23.95 16.04 11.20
N THR A 135 23.41 16.98 10.42
CA THR A 135 22.05 16.90 9.89
C THR A 135 22.03 16.10 8.58
N HIS A 136 21.25 15.03 8.58
CA HIS A 136 21.01 14.12 7.47
C HIS A 136 19.61 14.33 6.93
N THR A 137 19.48 14.68 5.65
CA THR A 137 18.19 14.76 4.97
C THR A 137 17.99 13.51 4.10
N LEU A 138 16.92 12.77 4.38
CA LEU A 138 16.54 11.56 3.64
C LEU A 138 15.23 11.83 2.91
N CYS A 139 15.20 11.65 1.59
CA CYS A 139 14.01 11.88 0.78
C CYS A 139 13.54 10.59 0.11
N LEU A 140 12.23 10.47 -0.05
CA LEU A 140 11.64 9.42 -0.89
C LEU A 140 11.96 9.72 -2.36
N HIS A 141 12.43 8.71 -3.08
CA HIS A 141 12.66 8.83 -4.50
C HIS A 141 11.33 8.83 -5.28
N PRO A 142 11.16 9.66 -6.32
CA PRO A 142 9.96 9.69 -7.18
C PRO A 142 9.48 8.33 -7.69
N SER A 143 10.44 7.43 -7.92
CA SER A 143 10.19 6.09 -8.44
C SER A 143 9.55 5.12 -7.42
N LEU A 144 9.43 5.49 -6.15
CA LEU A 144 8.79 4.63 -5.13
C LEU A 144 7.25 4.65 -5.20
N TRP A 145 6.67 5.64 -5.87
CA TRP A 145 5.21 5.83 -6.00
C TRP A 145 4.72 5.73 -7.45
N ALA A 146 5.63 5.79 -8.42
CA ALA A 146 5.38 5.34 -9.78
C ALA A 146 5.38 3.80 -9.80
N GLY A 147 4.25 3.19 -9.45
CA GLY A 147 4.05 1.74 -9.58
C GLY A 147 4.34 1.31 -11.03
N GLY A 148 5.34 0.47 -11.20
CA GLY A 148 5.70 -0.18 -12.47
C GLY A 148 5.40 -1.67 -12.41
#